data_AF-A0A2V9J9V7-F1
#
_entry.id   AF-A0A2V9J9V7-F1
#
_cell.length_a   1.000
_cell.length_b   1.000
_cell.length_c   1.000
_cell.angle_alpha   90.00
_cell.angle_beta   90.00
_cell.angle_gamma   90.00
#
_symmetry.space_group_name_H-M   'P 1'
#
loop_
_entity.id
_entity.type
_entity.pdbx_description
1 polymer ?
#
loop_
_entity_poly.entity_id
_entity_poly.type
_entity_poly.pdbx_seq_one_letter_code
_entity_poly.pdbx_strand_id
1 'polypeptide(L)'
;MGLEIIPLVMLAAEKSETSSWSWQDSYAEVDAKGDLKWKPQPFVFEKNGSIRYIDFEKGDDANSGETPETPWKHHPWDPSAAGKSATGAGVHTCVFKRGVIYRGRLV
;
A
#
# COMPACT_ATOMS: atom_id res chain seq x y z
N MET A 1 -39.16 27.94 51.33
CA MET A 1 -38.58 26.62 51.00
C MET A 1 -38.68 26.46 49.51
N GLY A 2 -37.60 26.77 48.78
CA GLY A 2 -37.55 26.62 47.31
C GLY A 2 -37.11 25.20 46.97
N LEU A 3 -37.84 24.54 46.06
CA LEU A 3 -37.54 23.20 45.58
C LEU A 3 -36.66 23.34 44.33
N GLU A 4 -35.36 23.09 44.46
CA GLU A 4 -34.42 23.11 43.34
C GLU A 4 -34.55 21.81 42.53
N ILE A 5 -34.92 21.94 41.26
CA ILE A 5 -35.00 20.82 40.31
C ILE A 5 -33.62 20.65 39.68
N ILE A 6 -32.91 19.58 40.03
CA ILE A 6 -31.63 19.23 39.41
C ILE A 6 -31.91 18.70 38.00
N PRO A 7 -31.36 19.29 36.92
CA PRO A 7 -31.54 18.75 35.58
C PRO A 7 -30.70 17.48 35.43
N LEU A 8 -31.35 16.39 35.03
CA LEU A 8 -30.68 15.16 34.61
C LEU A 8 -30.01 15.41 33.25
N VAL A 9 -28.70 15.62 33.26
CA VAL A 9 -27.90 15.68 32.03
C VAL A 9 -27.76 14.27 31.49
N MET A 10 -28.44 13.99 30.37
CA MET A 10 -28.22 12.78 29.58
C MET A 10 -26.89 12.92 28.84
N LEU A 11 -25.86 12.24 29.33
CA LEU A 11 -24.58 12.12 28.62
C LEU A 11 -24.80 11.22 27.40
N ALA A 12 -24.81 11.81 26.20
CA ALA A 12 -24.80 11.04 24.96
C ALA A 12 -23.46 10.30 24.87
N ALA A 13 -23.51 8.96 24.81
CA ALA A 13 -22.34 8.15 24.52
C ALA A 13 -21.86 8.45 23.09
N GLU A 14 -20.73 9.13 22.95
CA GLU A 14 -20.05 9.27 21.68
C GLU A 14 -19.65 7.88 21.18
N LYS A 15 -20.16 7.48 20.01
CA LYS A 15 -19.65 6.29 19.32
C LYS A 15 -18.18 6.55 19.01
N SER A 16 -17.31 5.85 19.71
CA SER A 16 -15.90 5.74 19.32
C SER A 16 -15.84 5.10 17.94
N GLU A 17 -15.54 5.90 16.92
CA GLU A 17 -15.12 5.42 15.61
C GLU A 17 -13.73 4.80 15.77
N THR A 18 -13.68 3.56 16.24
CA THR A 18 -12.45 2.78 16.19
C THR A 18 -12.19 2.51 14.71
N SER A 19 -11.10 3.06 14.16
CA SER A 19 -10.72 2.80 12.77
C SER A 19 -10.57 1.29 12.55
N SER A 20 -11.40 0.74 11.66
CA SER A 20 -11.34 -0.66 11.23
C SER A 20 -9.98 -0.94 10.60
N TRP A 21 -9.30 -1.99 11.05
CA TRP A 21 -8.12 -2.47 10.34
C TRP A 21 -8.53 -3.24 9.09
N SER A 22 -7.73 -3.14 8.01
CA SER A 22 -8.03 -3.83 6.74
C SER A 22 -8.14 -5.36 6.86
N TRP A 23 -7.53 -5.97 7.88
CA TRP A 23 -7.64 -7.41 8.12
C TRP A 23 -9.00 -7.85 8.71
N GLN A 24 -9.85 -6.89 9.11
CA GLN A 24 -11.22 -7.15 9.54
C GLN A 24 -12.22 -7.18 8.37
N ASP A 25 -11.84 -6.65 7.21
CA ASP A 25 -12.69 -6.66 6.02
C ASP A 25 -12.79 -8.08 5.44
N SER A 26 -14.01 -8.48 5.06
CA SER A 26 -14.21 -9.78 4.40
C SER A 26 -13.89 -9.68 2.91
N TYR A 27 -12.91 -10.48 2.47
CA TYR A 27 -12.56 -10.66 1.05
C TYR A 27 -13.24 -11.90 0.44
N ALA A 28 -14.28 -12.40 1.10
CA ALA A 28 -15.11 -13.51 0.67
C ALA A 28 -16.59 -13.23 0.96
N GLU A 29 -17.48 -13.87 0.21
CA GLU A 29 -18.91 -13.95 0.51
C GLU A 29 -19.28 -15.39 0.91
N VAL A 30 -20.20 -15.55 1.87
CA VAL A 30 -20.76 -16.85 2.22
C VAL A 30 -21.92 -17.13 1.27
N ASP A 31 -21.89 -18.25 0.56
CA ASP A 31 -22.97 -18.63 -0.35
C ASP A 31 -24.18 -19.23 0.39
N ALA A 32 -25.23 -19.58 -0.36
CA ALA A 32 -26.46 -20.12 0.21
C ALA A 32 -26.30 -21.46 0.96
N LYS A 33 -25.19 -22.18 0.74
CA LYS A 33 -24.86 -23.45 1.42
C LYS A 33 -23.97 -23.25 2.64
N GLY A 34 -23.43 -22.05 2.82
CA GLY A 34 -22.45 -21.74 3.85
C GLY A 34 -21.00 -21.79 3.38
N ASP A 35 -20.74 -22.00 2.09
CA ASP A 35 -19.39 -22.07 1.54
C ASP A 35 -18.80 -20.66 1.34
N LEU A 36 -17.48 -20.53 1.46
CA LEU A 36 -16.78 -19.28 1.18
C LEU A 36 -16.46 -19.15 -0.31
N LYS A 37 -16.99 -18.10 -0.93
CA LYS A 37 -16.68 -17.73 -2.30
C LYS A 37 -15.76 -16.51 -2.31
N TRP A 38 -14.65 -16.64 -3.06
CA TRP A 38 -13.69 -15.56 -3.25
C TRP A 38 -14.34 -14.32 -3.86
N LYS A 39 -14.16 -13.17 -3.19
CA LYS A 39 -14.67 -11.88 -3.63
C LYS A 39 -13.73 -10.76 -3.17
N PRO A 40 -12.58 -10.62 -3.83
CA PRO A 40 -11.62 -9.59 -3.48
C PRO A 40 -12.15 -8.22 -3.87
N GLN A 41 -11.66 -7.21 -3.18
CA GLN A 41 -11.77 -5.84 -3.66
C GLN A 41 -10.83 -5.67 -4.87
N PRO A 42 -11.22 -4.89 -5.89
CA PRO A 42 -10.30 -4.52 -6.96
C PRO A 42 -9.04 -3.86 -6.40
N PHE A 43 -7.88 -4.24 -6.93
CA PHE A 43 -6.64 -3.57 -6.59
C PHE A 43 -6.68 -2.10 -7.04
N VAL A 44 -6.36 -1.19 -6.13
CA VAL A 44 -6.17 0.23 -6.43
C VAL A 44 -4.68 0.54 -6.27
N PHE A 45 -4.05 1.05 -7.32
CA PHE A 45 -2.66 1.47 -7.26
C PHE A 45 -2.55 2.84 -6.58
N GLU A 46 -2.35 2.84 -5.28
CA GLU A 46 -2.07 4.04 -4.51
C GLU A 46 -0.57 4.33 -4.53
N LYS A 47 -0.22 5.48 -5.10
CA LYS A 47 1.16 5.98 -5.09
C LYS A 47 1.33 6.96 -3.95
N ASN A 48 2.37 6.77 -3.15
CA ASN A 48 2.82 7.78 -2.19
C ASN A 48 4.25 8.23 -2.54
N GLY A 49 4.51 9.53 -2.43
CA GLY A 49 5.78 10.12 -2.83
C GLY A 49 6.09 9.99 -4.33
N SER A 50 7.36 9.80 -4.67
CA SER A 50 7.81 9.59 -6.04
C SER A 50 7.78 8.11 -6.44
N ILE A 51 7.57 7.86 -7.73
CA ILE A 51 7.49 6.52 -8.31
C ILE A 51 8.83 6.16 -8.95
N ARG A 52 9.21 4.88 -8.82
CA ARG A 52 10.36 4.30 -9.52
C ARG A 52 9.98 3.00 -10.21
N TYR A 53 10.05 2.97 -11.53
CA TYR A 53 9.80 1.78 -12.34
C TYR A 53 11.05 0.93 -12.42
N ILE A 54 10.88 -0.38 -12.22
CA ILE A 54 11.97 -1.36 -12.20
C ILE A 54 11.67 -2.46 -13.22
N ASP A 55 12.60 -2.66 -14.14
CA ASP A 55 12.63 -3.76 -15.10
C ASP A 55 13.97 -4.47 -14.99
N PHE A 56 14.00 -5.58 -14.26
CA PHE A 56 15.23 -6.35 -14.05
C PHE A 56 15.80 -6.94 -15.34
N GLU A 57 14.97 -7.16 -16.36
CA GLU A 57 15.39 -7.79 -17.62
C GLU A 57 16.01 -6.76 -18.57
N LYS A 58 15.36 -5.60 -18.74
CA LYS A 58 15.69 -4.61 -19.77
C LYS A 58 15.93 -3.19 -19.26
N GLY A 59 15.81 -2.96 -17.96
CA GLY A 59 16.10 -1.66 -17.36
C GLY A 59 17.58 -1.33 -17.36
N ASP A 60 17.86 -0.06 -17.05
CA ASP A 60 19.21 0.48 -16.91
C ASP A 60 19.23 1.39 -15.68
N ASP A 61 20.18 1.15 -14.79
CA ASP A 61 20.36 1.93 -13.57
C ASP A 61 20.79 3.39 -13.82
N ALA A 62 21.22 3.73 -15.04
CA ALA A 62 21.47 5.11 -15.45
C ALA A 62 20.19 5.88 -15.82
N ASN A 63 19.05 5.20 -16.01
CA ASN A 63 17.77 5.83 -16.33
C ASN A 63 17.22 6.65 -15.16
N SER A 64 16.25 7.52 -15.41
CA SER A 64 15.57 8.28 -14.34
C SER A 64 14.73 7.38 -13.43
N GLY A 65 14.18 6.28 -13.96
CA GLY A 65 13.24 5.41 -13.25
C GLY A 65 11.84 6.01 -13.15
N GLU A 66 11.56 7.17 -13.74
CA GLU A 66 10.31 7.92 -13.51
C GLU A 66 9.17 7.50 -14.44
N THR A 67 9.47 6.76 -15.51
CA THR A 67 8.48 6.23 -16.46
C THR A 67 8.73 4.74 -16.76
N PRO A 68 7.72 3.99 -17.22
CA PRO A 68 7.89 2.60 -17.65
C PRO A 68 8.90 2.40 -18.80
N GLU A 69 9.11 3.44 -19.62
CA GLU A 69 10.03 3.43 -20.78
C GLU A 69 11.48 3.70 -20.38
N THR A 70 11.69 4.30 -19.20
CA THR A 70 13.02 4.58 -18.64
C THR A 70 13.19 3.93 -17.27
N PRO A 71 12.98 2.61 -17.13
CA PRO A 71 13.02 1.95 -15.83
C PRO A 71 14.47 1.73 -15.39
N TRP A 72 14.66 1.69 -14.08
CA TRP A 72 15.87 1.14 -13.47
C TRP A 72 15.96 -0.36 -13.68
N LYS A 73 17.18 -0.91 -13.64
CA LYS A 73 17.36 -2.36 -13.65
C LYS A 73 17.17 -2.94 -12.25
N HIS A 74 17.74 -2.28 -11.26
CA HIS A 74 17.75 -2.72 -9.88
C HIS A 74 16.97 -1.75 -8.99
N HIS A 75 16.42 -2.30 -7.91
CA HIS A 75 15.90 -1.52 -6.80
C HIS A 75 17.05 -0.79 -6.09
N PRO A 76 16.85 0.42 -5.50
CA PRO A 76 17.90 1.12 -4.76
C PRO A 76 18.54 0.35 -3.60
N TRP A 77 17.79 -0.57 -3.00
CA TRP A 77 18.27 -1.47 -1.92
C TRP A 77 18.88 -2.78 -2.44
N ASP A 78 19.08 -2.89 -3.76
CA ASP A 78 19.86 -3.98 -4.32
C ASP A 78 21.35 -3.65 -4.26
N PRO A 79 22.18 -4.52 -3.70
CA PRO A 79 23.63 -4.32 -3.68
C PRO A 79 24.27 -4.32 -5.07
N SER A 80 23.55 -4.78 -6.10
CA SER A 80 23.95 -4.73 -7.50
C SER A 80 23.47 -3.46 -8.20
N ALA A 81 22.69 -2.60 -7.52
CA ALA A 81 22.27 -1.32 -8.07
C ALA A 81 23.48 -0.43 -8.34
N ALA A 82 23.44 0.27 -9.47
CA ALA A 82 24.46 1.22 -9.87
C ALA A 82 23.84 2.58 -10.21
N GLY A 83 24.66 3.51 -10.74
CA GLY A 83 24.16 4.74 -11.35
C GLY A 83 23.16 5.52 -10.49
N LYS A 84 22.05 5.93 -11.12
CA LYS A 84 21.00 6.71 -10.46
C LYS A 84 20.18 5.86 -9.50
N SER A 85 19.96 4.58 -9.80
CA SER A 85 19.18 3.69 -8.93
C SER A 85 19.85 3.49 -7.57
N ALA A 86 21.19 3.31 -7.53
CA ALA A 86 21.95 3.18 -6.29
C ALA A 86 21.87 4.42 -5.39
N THR A 87 21.83 5.61 -5.99
CA THR A 87 21.69 6.89 -5.25
C THR A 87 20.24 7.25 -4.94
N GLY A 88 19.27 6.54 -5.52
CA GLY A 88 17.84 6.75 -5.35
C GLY A 88 17.28 6.21 -4.03
N ALA A 89 18.09 6.21 -2.97
CA ALA A 89 17.69 5.75 -1.65
C ALA A 89 16.63 6.69 -1.04
N GLY A 90 15.63 6.13 -0.38
CA GLY A 90 14.52 6.88 0.21
C GLY A 90 13.22 6.08 0.16
N VAL A 91 12.13 6.67 0.65
CA VAL A 91 10.79 6.07 0.56
C VAL A 91 10.19 6.44 -0.79
N HIS A 92 10.18 5.47 -1.70
CA HIS A 92 9.59 5.60 -3.04
C HIS A 92 8.57 4.48 -3.27
N THR A 93 7.58 4.76 -4.11
CA THR A 93 6.71 3.70 -4.64
C THR A 93 7.46 2.99 -5.78
N CYS A 94 8.05 1.83 -5.50
CA CYS A 94 8.76 1.03 -6.50
C CYS A 94 7.82 0.09 -7.24
N VAL A 95 7.67 0.28 -8.55
CA VAL A 95 6.78 -0.50 -9.42
C VAL A 95 7.61 -1.47 -10.24
N PHE A 96 7.52 -2.76 -9.88
CA PHE A 96 8.18 -3.84 -10.60
C PHE A 96 7.38 -4.20 -11.85
N LYS A 97 8.09 -4.36 -12.98
CA LYS A 97 7.47 -4.72 -14.26
C LYS A 97 6.77 -6.08 -14.16
N ARG A 98 5.47 -6.08 -14.45
CA ARG A 98 4.65 -7.30 -14.47
C ARG A 98 5.22 -8.32 -15.45
N GLY A 99 5.34 -9.57 -15.00
CA GLY A 99 5.86 -10.69 -15.79
C GLY A 99 7.38 -10.82 -15.79
N VAL A 100 8.12 -9.87 -15.19
CA VAL A 100 9.57 -9.97 -15.00
C VAL A 100 9.87 -10.49 -13.61
N ILE A 101 10.70 -11.54 -13.53
CA ILE A 101 11.20 -12.05 -12.25
C ILE A 101 12.35 -11.15 -11.80
N TYR A 102 12.15 -10.46 -10.67
CA TYR A 102 13.24 -9.76 -10.00
C TYR A 102 14.15 -10.79 -9.31
N ARG A 103 15.39 -10.95 -9.81
CA ARG A 103 16.37 -11.92 -9.28
C ARG A 103 17.46 -11.28 -8.42
N GLY A 104 17.24 -10.02 -8.05
CA GLY A 104 18.06 -9.28 -7.11
C GLY A 104 17.74 -9.61 -5.65
N ARG A 105 18.35 -8.87 -4.73
CA ARG A 105 18.08 -8.96 -3.28
C ARG A 105 17.78 -7.58 -2.72
N LEU A 106 16.82 -7.46 -1.81
CA LEU A 106 16.52 -6.21 -1.11
C LEU A 106 17.04 -6.32 0.32
N VAL A 107 18.06 -5.54 0.67
CA VAL A 107 18.75 -5.58 1.97
C VAL A 107 18.98 -4.20 2.56
#